data_AF-A0A914ZXY5-F1
#
_entry.id   AF-A0A914ZXY5-F1
#
_cell.length_a   1.000
_cell.length_b   1.000
_cell.length_c   1.000
_cell.angle_alpha   90.00
_cell.angle_beta   90.00
_cell.angle_gamma   90.00
#
_symmetry.space_group_name_H-M   'P 1'
#
loop_
_entity.id
_entity.type
_entity.pdbx_description
1 polymer ?
#
loop_
_entity_poly.entity_id
_entity_poly.type
_entity_poly.pdbx_seq_one_letter_code
_entity_poly.pdbx_strand_id
1 'polypeptide(L)'
;MKWHIPDDEELRFAERLIEEFVYKEIHELQSPEKLDKKSIKRSLYIVEKLLFCVGKRLPNFTGPTISLAETDVPITARVLSAMPPGMKSELRHFFGSERTIKHLKFQSFHSEYCSY
;
A
#
# COMPACT_ATOMS: atom_id res chain seq x y z
N MET A 1 10.53 -24.45 -7.91
CA MET A 1 9.95 -23.17 -8.36
C MET A 1 11.09 -22.23 -8.70
N LYS A 2 11.03 -21.53 -9.83
CA LYS A 2 11.99 -20.49 -10.20
C LYS A 2 11.28 -19.15 -10.07
N TRP A 3 11.73 -18.32 -9.14
CA TRP A 3 11.21 -16.95 -9.01
C TRP A 3 11.65 -16.13 -10.22
N HIS A 4 10.70 -15.42 -10.84
CA HIS A 4 11.03 -14.39 -11.83
C HIS A 4 11.47 -13.13 -11.08
N ILE A 5 12.65 -12.62 -11.44
CA ILE A 5 13.20 -11.36 -10.94
C ILE A 5 13.27 -10.46 -12.16
N PRO A 6 12.57 -9.32 -12.19
CA PRO A 6 12.57 -8.44 -13.33
C PRO A 6 13.97 -7.94 -13.66
N ASP A 7 14.34 -7.98 -14.93
CA ASP A 7 15.59 -7.39 -15.42
C ASP A 7 15.43 -5.88 -15.70
N ASP A 8 16.55 -5.20 -15.96
CA ASP A 8 16.54 -3.76 -16.20
C ASP A 8 15.74 -3.36 -17.44
N GLU A 9 15.58 -4.25 -18.42
CA GLU A 9 14.78 -3.97 -19.61
C GLU A 9 13.29 -4.02 -19.30
N GLU A 10 12.85 -5.04 -18.57
CA GLU A 10 11.48 -5.16 -18.07
C GLU A 10 11.11 -3.96 -17.19
N LEU A 11 12.05 -3.50 -16.35
CA LEU A 11 11.86 -2.32 -15.51
C LEU A 11 11.72 -1.03 -16.32
N ARG A 12 12.60 -0.79 -17.30
CA ARG A 12 12.50 0.37 -18.20
C ARG A 12 11.23 0.33 -19.05
N PHE A 13 10.82 -0.86 -19.48
CA PHE A 13 9.57 -1.02 -20.22
C PHE A 13 8.37 -0.64 -19.36
N ALA A 14 8.33 -1.10 -18.10
CA ALA A 14 7.28 -0.73 -17.17
C ALA A 14 7.21 0.78 -16.92
N GLU A 15 8.34 1.48 -16.85
CA GLU A 15 8.40 2.93 -16.73
C GLU A 15 7.83 3.65 -17.96
N ARG A 16 8.19 3.19 -19.17
CA ARG A 16 7.64 3.75 -20.42
C ARG A 16 6.12 3.62 -20.51
N LEU A 17 5.54 2.53 -19.99
CA LEU A 17 4.08 2.37 -19.98
C LEU A 17 3.38 3.43 -19.12
N ILE A 18 4.02 3.87 -18.03
CA ILE A 18 3.49 4.99 -17.22
C ILE A 18 3.51 6.26 -18.07
N GLU A 19 4.63 6.52 -18.72
CA GLU A 19 4.80 7.74 -19.50
C GLU A 19 3.80 7.83 -20.65
N GLU A 20 3.61 6.74 -21.37
CA GLU A 20 2.77 6.67 -22.57
C GLU A 20 1.27 6.71 -22.24
N PHE A 21 0.84 5.97 -21.21
CA PHE A 21 -0.59 5.76 -20.95
C PHE A 21 -1.11 6.53 -19.74
N VAL A 22 -0.31 6.69 -18.67
CA VAL A 22 -0.82 7.28 -17.42
C VAL A 22 -0.83 8.80 -17.49
N TYR A 23 0.26 9.44 -17.94
CA TYR A 23 0.32 10.91 -17.96
C TYR A 23 -0.73 11.54 -18.87
N LYS A 24 -1.01 10.92 -20.01
CA LYS A 24 -2.07 11.38 -20.92
C LYS A 24 -3.44 11.39 -20.22
N GLU A 25 -3.80 10.28 -19.58
CA GLU A 25 -5.09 10.16 -18.89
C GLU A 25 -5.16 11.09 -17.66
N ILE A 26 -4.07 11.28 -16.93
CA ILE A 26 -3.99 12.26 -15.83
C ILE A 26 -4.21 13.68 -16.35
N HIS A 27 -3.57 14.05 -17.46
CA HIS A 27 -3.72 15.38 -18.06
C HIS A 27 -5.18 15.63 -18.50
N GLU A 28 -5.84 14.64 -19.10
CA GLU A 28 -7.27 14.75 -19.42
C GLU A 28 -8.12 14.91 -18.15
N LEU A 29 -7.80 14.15 -17.09
CA LEU A 29 -8.50 14.19 -15.80
C LEU A 29 -8.30 15.50 -15.00
N GLN A 30 -7.35 16.36 -15.38
CA GLN A 30 -7.19 17.70 -14.77
C GLN A 30 -8.29 18.69 -15.17
N SER A 31 -9.04 18.42 -16.24
CA SER A 31 -10.20 19.22 -16.68
C SER A 31 -11.45 18.34 -16.85
N PRO A 32 -11.93 17.69 -15.78
CA PRO A 32 -12.99 16.69 -15.85
C PRO A 32 -14.33 17.27 -16.33
N GLU A 33 -14.55 18.58 -16.19
CA GLU A 33 -15.74 19.29 -16.66
C GLU A 33 -15.91 19.26 -18.19
N LYS A 34 -14.82 18.99 -18.93
CA LYS A 34 -14.82 18.87 -20.40
C LYS A 34 -15.00 17.43 -20.87
N LEU A 35 -15.05 16.46 -19.94
CA LEU A 35 -15.11 15.03 -20.24
C LEU A 35 -16.50 14.47 -19.94
N ASP A 36 -16.94 13.52 -20.75
CA ASP A 36 -18.14 12.74 -20.45
C ASP A 36 -17.85 11.72 -19.33
N LYS A 37 -18.91 11.34 -18.60
CA LYS A 37 -18.82 10.41 -17.47
C LYS A 37 -18.19 9.06 -17.84
N LYS A 38 -18.36 8.59 -19.08
CA LYS A 38 -17.80 7.32 -19.53
C LYS A 38 -16.30 7.46 -19.77
N SER A 39 -15.84 8.55 -20.36
CA SER A 39 -14.42 8.87 -20.53
C SER A 39 -13.72 9.00 -19.19
N ILE A 40 -14.28 9.73 -18.23
CA ILE A 40 -13.69 9.85 -16.87
C ILE A 40 -13.50 8.47 -16.23
N LYS A 41 -14.52 7.60 -16.29
CA LYS A 41 -14.42 6.23 -15.77
C LYS A 41 -13.33 5.41 -16.45
N ARG A 42 -13.21 5.54 -17.78
CA ARG A 42 -12.17 4.84 -18.56
C ARG A 42 -10.79 5.31 -18.15
N SER A 43 -10.57 6.62 -18.07
CA SER A 43 -9.29 7.21 -17.68
C SER A 43 -8.87 6.77 -16.28
N LEU A 44 -9.79 6.83 -15.31
CA LEU A 44 -9.53 6.35 -13.95
C LEU A 44 -9.20 4.85 -13.91
N TYR A 45 -9.89 4.03 -14.71
CA TYR A 45 -9.60 2.60 -14.81
C TYR A 45 -8.19 2.33 -15.35
N ILE A 46 -7.77 3.05 -16.40
CA ILE A 46 -6.41 2.91 -16.97
C ILE A 46 -5.36 3.28 -15.92
N VAL A 47 -5.55 4.43 -15.26
CA VAL A 47 -4.65 4.90 -14.19
C VAL A 47 -4.58 3.88 -13.05
N GLU A 48 -5.71 3.39 -12.56
CA GLU A 48 -5.77 2.38 -11.49
C GLU A 48 -4.97 1.12 -11.85
N LYS A 49 -5.23 0.54 -13.04
CA LYS A 49 -4.57 -0.71 -13.44
C LYS A 49 -3.07 -0.56 -13.60
N LEU A 50 -2.61 0.55 -14.18
CA LEU A 50 -1.19 0.79 -14.35
C LEU A 50 -0.49 1.11 -13.03
N LEU A 51 -1.12 1.90 -12.15
CA LEU A 51 -0.60 2.14 -10.80
C LEU A 51 -0.48 0.84 -10.00
N PHE A 52 -1.39 -0.12 -10.17
CA PHE A 52 -1.27 -1.42 -9.52
C PHE A 52 -0.05 -2.21 -10.02
N CYS A 53 0.23 -2.17 -11.32
CA CYS A 53 1.36 -2.87 -11.92
C CYS A 53 2.72 -2.27 -11.52
N VAL A 54 2.82 -0.94 -11.51
CA VAL A 54 4.09 -0.23 -11.31
C VAL A 54 4.25 0.38 -9.92
N GLY A 55 3.25 0.22 -9.05
CA GLY A 55 3.18 0.91 -7.76
C GLY A 55 4.37 0.66 -6.84
N LYS A 56 5.03 -0.50 -6.98
CA LYS A 56 6.26 -0.82 -6.23
C LYS A 56 7.46 0.06 -6.59
N ARG A 57 7.47 0.68 -7.78
CA ARG A 57 8.53 1.59 -8.24
C ARG A 57 8.21 3.06 -7.97
N LEU A 58 6.95 3.39 -7.69
CA LEU A 58 6.57 4.77 -7.44
C LEU A 58 7.21 5.25 -6.13
N PRO A 59 7.74 6.48 -6.11
CA PRO A 59 8.23 7.05 -4.87
C PRO A 59 7.09 7.16 -3.87
N ASN A 60 7.40 6.93 -2.60
CA ASN A 60 6.45 7.20 -1.53
C ASN A 60 6.06 8.68 -1.53
N PHE A 61 4.82 8.98 -1.15
CA PHE A 61 4.38 10.36 -0.99
C PHE A 61 5.25 11.09 0.03
N THR A 62 5.89 12.18 -0.39
CA THR A 62 6.82 13.00 0.42
C THR A 62 6.11 14.15 1.15
N GLY A 63 4.86 13.93 1.55
CA GLY A 63 4.03 14.94 2.21
C GLY A 63 4.51 15.30 3.63
N PRO A 64 4.07 16.45 4.16
CA PRO A 64 4.35 16.82 5.54
C PRO A 64 3.80 15.75 6.49
N THR A 65 4.55 15.47 7.55
CA THR A 65 4.10 14.53 8.58
C THR A 65 2.90 15.11 9.32
N ILE A 66 1.79 14.38 9.34
CA ILE A 66 0.61 14.75 10.12
C ILE A 66 0.79 14.22 11.55
N SER A 67 0.76 15.12 12.53
CA SER A 67 0.74 14.74 13.95
C SER A 67 -0.61 14.12 14.30
N LEU A 68 -0.59 12.88 14.77
CA LEU A 68 -1.80 12.20 15.24
C LEU A 68 -2.05 12.57 16.70
N ALA A 69 -3.34 12.65 17.08
CA ALA A 69 -3.73 12.82 18.48
C ALA A 69 -3.37 11.55 19.27
N GLU A 70 -2.89 11.73 20.50
CA GLU A 70 -2.72 10.61 21.41
C GLU A 70 -4.09 9.95 21.66
N THR A 71 -4.17 8.66 21.42
CA THR A 71 -5.36 7.86 21.70
C THR A 71 -4.97 6.79 22.71
N ASP A 72 -5.69 6.75 23.83
CA ASP A 72 -5.54 5.69 24.82
C ASP A 72 -5.93 4.35 24.16
N VAL A 73 -4.93 3.53 23.88
CA VAL A 73 -5.16 2.15 23.47
C VAL A 73 -5.44 1.36 24.73
N PRO A 74 -6.64 0.74 24.90
CA PRO A 74 -6.89 -0.12 26.05
C PRO A 74 -5.95 -1.33 25.98
N ILE A 75 -4.85 -1.28 26.74
CA ILE A 75 -3.87 -2.37 26.90
C ILE A 75 -4.39 -3.43 27.88
N THR A 76 -5.71 -3.53 28.07
CA THR A 76 -6.29 -4.58 28.89
C THR A 76 -6.04 -5.90 28.17
N ALA A 77 -5.16 -6.72 28.73
CA ALA A 77 -4.80 -8.01 28.17
C ALA A 77 -6.07 -8.84 27.93
N ARG A 78 -6.49 -8.95 26.66
CA ARG A 78 -7.54 -9.89 26.29
C ARG A 78 -6.93 -11.29 26.32
N VAL A 79 -7.46 -12.14 27.19
CA VAL A 79 -7.13 -13.57 27.17
C VAL A 79 -7.67 -14.14 25.87
N LEU A 80 -6.79 -14.35 24.90
CA LEU A 80 -7.09 -15.09 23.68
C LEU A 80 -7.26 -16.57 24.09
N SER A 81 -8.49 -16.99 24.36
CA SER A 81 -8.80 -18.32 24.89
C SER A 81 -8.62 -19.46 23.88
N ALA A 82 -8.32 -19.15 22.62
CA ALA A 82 -8.25 -20.10 21.51
C ALA A 82 -6.85 -20.20 20.87
N MET A 83 -5.76 -20.15 21.65
CA MET A 83 -4.40 -20.34 21.13
C MET A 83 -3.82 -21.74 21.44
N PRO A 84 -3.11 -22.36 20.47
CA PRO A 84 -2.36 -23.59 20.70
C PRO A 84 -1.31 -23.43 21.83
N PRO A 85 -1.00 -24.49 22.61
CA PRO A 85 -0.16 -24.40 23.81
C PRO A 85 1.26 -23.84 23.62
N GLY A 86 1.78 -23.80 22.39
CA GLY A 86 3.15 -23.36 22.07
C GLY A 86 3.33 -21.87 21.76
N MET A 87 2.26 -21.10 21.49
CA MET A 87 2.39 -19.69 21.05
C MET A 87 2.43 -18.66 22.20
N LYS A 88 2.33 -19.11 23.45
CA LYS A 88 2.23 -18.21 24.63
C LYS A 88 3.55 -17.53 24.99
N SER A 89 4.70 -18.11 24.62
CA SER A 89 6.03 -17.60 24.94
C SER A 89 6.49 -16.48 23.99
N GLU A 90 6.14 -16.57 22.71
CA GLU A 90 6.61 -15.63 21.67
C GLU A 90 5.93 -14.25 21.76
N LEU A 91 4.67 -14.20 22.21
CA LEU A 91 3.91 -12.95 22.35
C LEU A 91 4.39 -12.07 23.51
N ARG A 92 4.97 -12.65 24.57
CA ARG A 92 5.50 -11.85 25.69
C ARG A 92 6.71 -11.02 25.27
N HIS A 93 7.51 -11.49 24.31
CA HIS A 93 8.62 -10.72 23.77
C HIS A 93 8.18 -9.63 22.78
N PHE A 94 7.07 -9.82 22.07
CA PHE A 94 6.55 -8.83 21.12
C PHE A 94 5.85 -7.65 21.79
N PHE A 95 5.09 -7.88 22.86
CA PHE A 95 4.30 -6.86 23.56
C PHE A 95 4.92 -6.37 24.87
N GLY A 96 6.00 -7.00 25.33
CA GLY A 96 6.69 -6.66 26.58
C GLY A 96 7.82 -5.65 26.38
N SER A 97 7.48 -4.42 26.02
CA SER A 97 8.32 -3.23 26.24
C SER A 97 7.53 -2.03 25.77
N GLU A 98 7.32 -1.07 26.66
CA GLU A 98 6.74 0.27 26.41
C GLU A 98 7.20 0.82 25.06
N ARG A 99 6.36 0.71 24.04
CA ARG A 99 6.56 1.38 22.76
C ARG A 99 5.32 2.19 22.47
N THR A 100 5.37 3.46 22.88
CA THR A 100 4.49 4.49 22.34
C THR A 100 4.64 4.47 20.82
N ILE A 101 3.58 4.19 20.08
CA ILE A 101 3.59 4.30 18.62
C ILE A 101 3.60 5.79 18.29
N LYS A 102 4.79 6.41 18.25
CA LYS A 102 4.95 7.84 17.95
C LYS A 102 4.86 8.16 16.45
N HIS A 103 4.98 7.13 15.61
CA HIS A 103 4.93 7.29 14.16
C HIS A 103 4.22 6.09 13.52
N LEU A 104 3.12 6.35 12.81
CA LEU A 104 2.57 5.43 11.82
C LEU A 104 3.22 5.78 10.48
N LYS A 105 4.18 4.97 10.03
CA LYS A 105 4.53 4.94 8.61
C LYS A 105 3.46 4.10 7.92
N PHE A 106 2.70 4.71 7.01
CA PHE A 106 1.97 3.95 6.00
C PHE A 106 3.00 3.34 5.05
N GLN A 107 3.59 2.20 5.45
CA GLN A 107 4.05 1.25 4.46
C GLN A 107 2.80 0.61 3.86
N SER A 108 2.79 0.44 2.54
CA SER A 108 1.67 -0.23 1.89
C SER A 108 1.46 -1.59 2.58
N PHE A 109 0.25 -1.80 3.11
CA PHE A 109 -0.16 -3.10 3.61
C PHE A 109 -0.19 -4.03 2.39
N HIS A 110 0.83 -4.88 2.25
CA HIS A 110 0.66 -6.10 1.48
C HIS A 110 -0.32 -6.97 2.26
N SER A 111 -1.47 -7.24 1.65
CA SER A 111 -2.33 -8.34 2.03
C SER A 111 -1.57 -9.65 1.79
N GLU A 112 -0.78 -10.08 2.77
CA GLU A 112 -0.35 -11.48 2.89
C GLU A 112 -1.55 -12.31 3.34
N TYR A 113 -2.54 -12.44 2.46
CA TYR A 113 -3.59 -13.44 2.56
C TYR A 113 -3.91 -13.94 1.15
N CYS A 114 -2.97 -14.69 0.58
CA CYS A 114 -3.30 -15.75 -0.37
C CYS A 114 -2.88 -17.07 0.28
N SER A 115 -3.85 -17.71 0.92
CA SER A 115 -3.79 -19.12 1.29
C SER A 115 -5.21 -19.66 1.14
N TYR A 116 -5.49 -20.22 -0.04
CA TYR A 116 -5.87 -21.62 -0.29
C TYR A 116 -6.35 -21.75 -1.73
#